data_AF-X0ZWH9-F1
#
_entry.id   AF-X0ZWH9-F1
#
_cell.length_a   1.000
_cell.length_b   1.000
_cell.length_c   1.000
_cell.angle_alpha   90.00
_cell.angle_beta   90.00
_cell.angle_gamma   90.00
#
_symmetry.space_group_name_H-M   'P 1'
#
loop_
_entity.id
_entity.type
_entity.pdbx_description
1 polymer ?
#
loop_
_entity_poly.entity_id
_entity_poly.type
_entity_poly.pdbx_seq_one_letter_code
_entity_poly.pdbx_strand_id
1 'polypeptide(L)'
;MVTVDLYLKIENFIEKHKNFKKPLEELIFYLLSLTTYVNGQDLNRHYWGTPIKKLLNVPKNIKDKDFEDKMLESLKMNQEKNIDNSIIELLWGDIQLGKRIQACIIMWFSIHILQRPVLYIFRNLTIDMTQLINDITGSQRDKFNEIIKKIFEKYQCDEKINDKDWTTFELGKPTILGKNTFNFLSDKDSIQSNDIFFCLMNCHSLKKINENFSKNISYNEELLDMTVLVDESDLMGPTCSNDRITKKDLVQTTDTEKLLSKLYTQVQTVLFCIFLQILTVNY
;
A
#
# COMPACT_ATOMS: atom_id res chain seq x y z
N MET A 1 -22.11 6.38 -6.67
CA MET A 1 -20.65 6.23 -6.88
C MET A 1 -20.45 4.95 -7.67
N VAL A 2 -19.75 5.01 -8.80
CA VAL A 2 -19.37 3.81 -9.54
C VAL A 2 -18.15 3.25 -8.81
N THR A 3 -18.32 2.16 -8.07
CA THR A 3 -17.20 1.34 -7.60
C THR A 3 -16.46 0.84 -8.83
N VAL A 4 -15.19 1.22 -8.99
CA VAL A 4 -14.37 0.62 -10.04
C VAL A 4 -13.99 -0.76 -9.55
N ASP A 5 -14.58 -1.78 -10.17
CA ASP A 5 -14.33 -3.19 -9.87
C ASP A 5 -12.85 -3.53 -10.14
N LEU A 6 -12.19 -4.19 -9.19
CA LEU A 6 -10.81 -4.66 -9.37
C LEU A 6 -10.74 -5.67 -10.51
N TYR A 7 -11.78 -6.49 -10.73
CA TYR A 7 -11.87 -7.37 -11.90
C TYR A 7 -11.86 -6.59 -13.21
N LEU A 8 -12.56 -5.46 -13.30
CA LEU A 8 -12.52 -4.61 -14.49
C LEU A 8 -11.12 -4.05 -14.74
N LYS A 9 -10.37 -3.67 -13.68
CA LYS A 9 -8.97 -3.25 -13.82
C LYS A 9 -8.07 -4.40 -14.28
N ILE A 10 -8.29 -5.61 -13.78
CA ILE A 10 -7.60 -6.84 -14.19
C ILE A 10 -7.86 -7.15 -15.67
N GLU A 11 -9.12 -7.12 -16.11
CA GLU A 11 -9.50 -7.37 -17.51
C GLU A 11 -8.84 -6.36 -18.45
N ASN A 12 -8.90 -5.07 -18.11
CA ASN A 12 -8.25 -4.02 -18.88
C ASN A 12 -6.72 -4.21 -18.95
N PHE A 13 -6.11 -4.65 -17.85
CA PHE A 13 -4.68 -4.97 -17.83
C PHE A 13 -4.34 -6.15 -18.74
N ILE A 14 -5.09 -7.25 -18.67
CA ILE A 14 -4.88 -8.42 -19.53
C ILE A 14 -5.04 -8.04 -21.01
N GLU A 15 -6.05 -7.23 -21.36
CA GLU A 15 -6.27 -6.80 -22.74
C GLU A 15 -5.11 -5.92 -23.26
N LYS A 16 -4.61 -4.99 -22.43
CA LYS A 16 -3.42 -4.19 -22.76
C LYS A 16 -2.18 -5.06 -23.01
N HIS A 17 -2.11 -6.21 -22.34
CA HIS A 17 -1.01 -7.17 -22.43
C HIS A 17 -1.40 -8.48 -23.12
N LYS A 18 -2.31 -8.43 -24.12
CA LYS A 18 -2.90 -9.61 -24.78
C LYS A 18 -1.91 -10.66 -25.31
N ASN A 19 -0.67 -10.25 -25.64
CA ASN A 19 0.40 -11.16 -26.07
C ASN A 19 0.85 -12.12 -24.96
N PHE A 20 0.52 -11.81 -23.70
CA PHE A 20 0.83 -12.58 -22.50
C PHE A 20 -0.44 -13.02 -21.77
N LYS A 21 -1.57 -13.12 -22.48
CA LYS A 21 -2.88 -13.34 -21.87
C LYS A 21 -2.90 -14.55 -20.94
N LYS A 22 -2.49 -15.73 -21.42
CA LYS A 22 -2.52 -16.97 -20.62
C LYS A 22 -1.62 -16.93 -19.39
N PRO A 23 -0.31 -16.58 -19.49
CA PRO A 23 0.53 -16.51 -18.30
C PRO A 23 0.04 -15.44 -17.31
N LEU A 24 -0.54 -14.34 -17.78
CA LEU A 24 -1.14 -13.32 -16.90
C LEU A 24 -2.42 -13.79 -16.21
N GLU A 25 -3.31 -14.50 -16.92
CA GLU A 25 -4.50 -15.10 -16.33
C GLU A 25 -4.12 -16.12 -15.24
N GLU A 26 -3.17 -17.02 -15.53
CA GLU A 26 -2.68 -17.98 -14.55
C GLU A 26 -2.00 -17.30 -13.35
N LEU A 27 -1.15 -16.30 -13.60
CA LEU A 27 -0.50 -15.52 -12.54
C LEU A 27 -1.54 -14.85 -11.65
N ILE A 28 -2.46 -14.07 -12.22
CA ILE A 28 -3.44 -13.32 -11.45
C ILE A 28 -4.35 -14.26 -10.66
N PHE A 29 -4.81 -15.36 -11.26
CA PHE A 29 -5.59 -16.38 -10.56
C PHE A 29 -4.80 -16.99 -9.40
N TYR A 30 -3.53 -17.34 -9.62
CA TYR A 30 -2.66 -17.87 -8.58
C TYR A 30 -2.47 -16.86 -7.44
N LEU A 31 -2.15 -15.60 -7.74
CA LEU A 31 -1.96 -14.56 -6.72
C LEU A 31 -3.25 -14.30 -5.93
N LEU A 32 -4.41 -14.22 -6.59
CA LEU A 32 -5.70 -14.03 -5.91
C LEU A 32 -6.02 -15.17 -4.96
N SER A 33 -5.75 -16.41 -5.36
CA SER A 33 -5.99 -17.60 -4.52
C SER A 33 -5.24 -17.55 -3.18
N LEU A 34 -4.08 -16.88 -3.14
CA LEU A 34 -3.25 -16.69 -1.95
C LEU A 34 -3.72 -15.53 -1.05
N THR A 35 -4.72 -14.75 -1.49
CA THR A 35 -5.23 -13.54 -0.81
C THR A 35 -6.68 -13.67 -0.34
N THR A 36 -7.18 -14.89 -0.15
CA THR A 36 -8.55 -15.11 0.34
C THR A 36 -8.64 -14.84 1.84
N TYR A 37 -9.66 -14.07 2.24
CA TYR A 37 -9.97 -13.80 3.64
C TYR A 37 -10.48 -15.04 4.37
N VAL A 38 -10.36 -15.07 5.70
CA VAL A 38 -10.89 -16.15 6.55
C VAL A 38 -12.41 -16.37 6.34
N ASN A 39 -13.14 -15.30 6.00
CA ASN A 39 -14.57 -15.35 5.71
C ASN A 39 -14.90 -15.71 4.24
N GLY A 40 -13.92 -16.15 3.45
CA GLY A 40 -14.07 -16.53 2.05
C GLY A 40 -14.21 -15.36 1.07
N GLN A 41 -14.16 -14.11 1.53
CA GLN A 41 -14.13 -12.95 0.63
C GLN A 41 -12.76 -12.80 -0.03
N ASP A 42 -12.72 -12.15 -1.19
CA ASP A 42 -11.48 -11.84 -1.93
C ASP A 42 -11.16 -10.33 -1.85
N LEU A 43 -10.18 -9.89 -2.63
CA LEU A 43 -9.75 -8.49 -2.69
C LEU A 43 -10.83 -7.53 -3.24
N ASN A 44 -11.90 -8.01 -3.87
CA ASN A 44 -12.95 -7.16 -4.47
C ASN A 44 -13.92 -6.58 -3.45
N ARG A 45 -13.91 -7.08 -2.21
CA ARG A 45 -14.67 -6.45 -1.11
C ARG A 45 -14.21 -5.00 -0.85
N HIS A 46 -13.02 -4.64 -1.34
CA HIS A 46 -12.40 -3.36 -1.08
C HIS A 46 -12.67 -2.34 -2.17
N TYR A 47 -12.73 -1.09 -1.72
CA TYR A 47 -12.75 0.03 -2.62
C TYR A 47 -11.33 0.39 -3.04
N TRP A 48 -10.99 0.13 -4.30
CA TRP A 48 -9.66 0.41 -4.87
C TRP A 48 -9.52 1.83 -5.46
N GLY A 49 -10.32 2.77 -4.95
CA GLY A 49 -10.35 4.18 -5.32
C GLY A 49 -11.10 4.50 -6.63
N THR A 50 -11.57 5.75 -6.74
CA THR A 50 -11.97 6.40 -8.01
C THR A 50 -10.85 7.33 -8.50
N PRO A 51 -10.96 7.98 -9.68
CA PRO A 51 -9.94 8.90 -10.16
C PRO A 51 -9.63 10.01 -9.15
N ILE A 52 -8.39 10.50 -9.17
CA ILE A 52 -7.91 11.59 -8.30
C ILE A 52 -8.85 12.79 -8.38
N LYS A 53 -9.30 13.31 -7.23
CA LYS A 53 -10.12 14.52 -7.12
C LYS A 53 -9.29 15.68 -6.58
N LYS A 54 -9.53 16.88 -7.11
CA LYS A 54 -8.95 18.12 -6.57
C LYS A 54 -9.52 18.42 -5.17
N LEU A 55 -8.63 18.71 -4.23
CA LEU A 55 -8.94 19.14 -2.87
C LEU A 55 -9.25 20.63 -2.85
N LEU A 56 -10.18 21.02 -1.98
CA LEU A 56 -10.54 22.41 -1.71
C LEU A 56 -9.78 22.91 -0.48
N ASN A 57 -9.54 24.22 -0.41
CA ASN A 57 -8.97 24.90 0.77
C ASN A 57 -7.59 24.40 1.24
N VAL A 58 -6.79 23.83 0.34
CA VAL A 58 -5.44 23.37 0.66
C VAL A 58 -4.53 24.56 0.99
N PRO A 59 -3.84 24.57 2.15
CA PRO A 59 -2.92 25.66 2.50
C PRO A 59 -1.72 25.68 1.54
N LYS A 60 -1.30 26.88 1.12
CA LYS A 60 -0.25 27.06 0.10
C LYS A 60 1.11 27.45 0.68
N ASN A 61 1.14 28.11 1.84
CA ASN A 61 2.39 28.55 2.45
C ASN A 61 2.96 27.47 3.39
N ILE A 62 3.80 26.59 2.84
CA ILE A 62 4.44 25.50 3.60
C ILE A 62 5.37 25.99 4.74
N LYS A 63 5.68 27.29 4.80
CA LYS A 63 6.52 27.89 5.85
C LYS A 63 5.72 28.39 7.05
N ASP A 64 4.39 28.36 6.98
CA ASP A 64 3.52 28.74 8.09
C ASP A 64 3.78 27.81 9.30
N LYS A 65 3.84 28.37 10.50
CA LYS A 65 4.09 27.60 11.73
C LYS A 65 2.98 26.59 12.04
N ASP A 66 1.76 26.88 11.59
CA ASP A 66 0.55 26.09 11.74
C ASP A 66 0.16 25.37 10.44
N PHE A 67 1.07 25.27 9.46
CA PHE A 67 0.81 24.67 8.16
C PHE A 67 0.25 23.25 8.26
N GLU A 68 0.85 22.39 9.09
CA GLU A 68 0.41 21.00 9.26
C GLU A 68 -0.99 20.91 9.87
N ASP A 69 -1.33 21.79 10.82
CA ASP A 69 -2.65 21.80 11.44
C ASP A 69 -3.71 22.28 10.45
N LYS A 70 -3.42 23.34 9.68
CA LYS A 70 -4.26 23.81 8.57
C LYS A 70 -4.45 22.74 7.50
N MET A 71 -3.40 21.97 7.18
CA MET A 71 -3.47 20.88 6.20
C MET A 71 -4.44 19.79 6.66
N LEU A 72 -4.30 19.35 7.91
CA LEU A 72 -5.20 18.36 8.52
C LEU A 72 -6.65 18.82 8.57
N GLU A 73 -6.89 20.09 8.91
CA GLU A 73 -8.24 20.67 8.89
C GLU A 73 -8.83 20.66 7.47
N SER A 74 -8.05 21.10 6.47
CA SER A 74 -8.45 21.03 5.07
C SER A 74 -8.80 19.61 4.63
N LEU A 75 -7.96 18.62 4.96
CA LEU A 75 -8.21 17.22 4.60
C LEU A 75 -9.50 16.69 5.24
N LYS A 76 -9.77 17.01 6.51
CA LYS A 76 -11.04 16.65 7.18
C LYS A 76 -12.25 17.27 6.49
N MET A 77 -12.18 18.55 6.12
CA MET A 77 -13.27 19.22 5.39
C MET A 77 -13.51 18.59 4.01
N ASN A 78 -12.47 18.09 3.35
CA ASN A 78 -12.60 17.40 2.07
C ASN A 78 -13.19 15.98 2.25
N GLN A 79 -12.80 15.26 3.30
CA GLN A 79 -13.39 13.96 3.65
C GLN A 79 -14.90 14.08 3.91
N GLU A 80 -15.33 15.07 4.70
CA GLU A 80 -16.76 15.33 4.97
C GLU A 80 -17.57 15.66 3.71
N LYS A 81 -16.90 16.08 2.63
CA LYS A 81 -17.47 16.38 1.31
C LYS A 81 -17.35 15.22 0.30
N ASN A 82 -17.06 14.00 0.77
CA ASN A 82 -16.88 12.79 -0.07
C ASN A 82 -15.71 12.88 -1.08
N ILE A 83 -14.61 13.51 -0.69
CA ILE A 83 -13.33 13.37 -1.41
C ILE A 83 -12.55 12.23 -0.73
N ASP A 84 -12.59 11.10 -1.43
CA ASP A 84 -12.25 9.72 -1.07
C ASP A 84 -11.01 9.51 -0.19
N ASN A 85 -11.18 8.75 0.90
CA ASN A 85 -10.14 7.89 1.48
C ASN A 85 -10.62 6.43 1.40
N SER A 86 -9.77 5.53 0.93
CA SER A 86 -10.04 4.09 0.95
C SER A 86 -9.16 3.46 2.02
N ILE A 87 -9.75 3.10 3.16
CA ILE A 87 -9.07 2.25 4.14
C ILE A 87 -9.48 0.82 3.85
N ILE A 88 -8.48 -0.01 3.59
CA ILE A 88 -8.62 -1.42 3.26
C ILE A 88 -7.99 -2.21 4.41
N GLU A 89 -8.81 -2.94 5.13
CA GLU A 89 -8.33 -3.84 6.18
C GLU A 89 -8.09 -5.24 5.61
N LEU A 90 -6.85 -5.69 5.67
CA LEU A 90 -6.41 -7.06 5.36
C LEU A 90 -6.23 -7.81 6.68
N LEU A 91 -7.24 -8.61 7.03
CA LEU A 91 -7.23 -9.45 8.22
C LEU A 91 -6.47 -10.74 7.94
N TRP A 92 -5.52 -11.11 8.79
CA TRP A 92 -4.77 -12.33 8.66
C TRP A 92 -4.63 -13.12 9.96
N GLY A 93 -4.90 -14.43 9.88
CA GLY A 93 -4.72 -15.41 10.95
C GLY A 93 -3.28 -15.95 11.00
N ASP A 94 -2.92 -16.51 12.14
CA ASP A 94 -1.57 -16.90 12.52
C ASP A 94 -0.90 -17.94 11.57
N ILE A 95 -0.03 -17.49 10.65
CA ILE A 95 0.91 -18.34 9.91
C ILE A 95 2.25 -17.58 9.82
N GLN A 96 3.38 -18.10 10.28
CA GLN A 96 4.62 -17.30 10.34
C GLN A 96 5.33 -17.07 8.98
N LEU A 97 4.78 -17.52 7.84
CA LEU A 97 5.48 -17.52 6.54
C LEU A 97 4.71 -16.89 5.35
N GLY A 98 3.40 -16.63 5.47
CA GLY A 98 2.60 -16.07 4.36
C GLY A 98 2.56 -14.54 4.25
N LYS A 99 2.96 -13.80 5.30
CA LYS A 99 2.85 -12.32 5.37
C LYS A 99 3.57 -11.59 4.23
N ARG A 100 4.80 -12.02 3.96
CA ARG A 100 5.69 -11.36 3.00
C ARG A 100 5.27 -11.60 1.56
N ILE A 101 4.78 -12.81 1.26
CA ILE A 101 4.22 -13.13 -0.05
C ILE A 101 2.95 -12.33 -0.30
N GLN A 102 2.05 -12.20 0.67
CA GLN A 102 0.86 -11.35 0.53
C GLN A 102 1.21 -9.88 0.34
N ALA A 103 2.17 -9.35 1.10
CA ALA A 103 2.70 -8.00 0.89
C ALA A 103 3.19 -7.82 -0.56
N CYS A 104 3.94 -8.79 -1.10
CA CYS A 104 4.37 -8.77 -2.50
C CYS A 104 3.18 -8.84 -3.47
N ILE A 105 2.17 -9.66 -3.21
CA ILE A 105 0.95 -9.73 -4.04
C ILE A 105 0.27 -8.36 -4.09
N ILE A 106 0.07 -7.72 -2.95
CA ILE A 106 -0.59 -6.41 -2.87
C ILE A 106 0.26 -5.33 -3.55
N MET A 107 1.59 -5.37 -3.39
CA MET A 107 2.50 -4.50 -4.13
C MET A 107 2.34 -4.70 -5.64
N TRP A 108 2.27 -5.96 -6.08
CA TRP A 108 2.16 -6.32 -7.48
C TRP A 108 0.84 -5.82 -8.08
N PHE A 109 -0.28 -6.03 -7.38
CA PHE A 109 -1.57 -5.47 -7.77
C PHE A 109 -1.54 -3.93 -7.80
N SER A 110 -0.94 -3.29 -6.80
CA SER A 110 -0.84 -1.83 -6.76
C SER A 110 -0.07 -1.27 -7.96
N ILE A 111 1.07 -1.87 -8.30
CA ILE A 111 1.92 -1.38 -9.38
C ILE A 111 1.36 -1.73 -10.75
N HIS A 112 1.01 -3.00 -10.98
CA HIS A 112 0.68 -3.49 -12.31
C HIS A 112 -0.78 -3.26 -12.67
N ILE A 113 -1.69 -3.49 -11.72
CA ILE A 113 -3.14 -3.39 -11.96
C ILE A 113 -3.66 -1.99 -11.65
N LEU A 114 -3.25 -1.39 -10.52
CA LEU A 114 -3.72 -0.06 -10.11
C LEU A 114 -2.86 1.08 -10.66
N GLN A 115 -1.66 0.78 -11.17
CA GLN A 115 -0.69 1.78 -11.65
C GLN A 115 -0.37 2.84 -10.59
N ARG A 116 -0.14 2.36 -9.36
CA ARG A 116 0.03 3.19 -8.17
C ARG A 116 1.28 2.79 -7.38
N PRO A 117 2.14 3.75 -7.01
CA PRO A 117 3.32 3.49 -6.19
C PRO A 117 2.94 2.98 -4.80
N VAL A 118 3.90 2.32 -4.15
CA VAL A 118 3.68 1.72 -2.83
C VAL A 118 4.66 2.28 -1.81
N LEU A 119 4.16 2.66 -0.63
CA LEU A 119 4.96 2.88 0.57
C LEU A 119 4.63 1.78 1.59
N TYR A 120 5.61 0.92 1.89
CA TYR A 120 5.50 -0.05 2.98
C TYR A 120 6.18 0.48 4.24
N ILE A 121 5.38 0.65 5.29
CA ILE A 121 5.81 1.04 6.63
C ILE A 121 5.92 -0.22 7.49
N PHE A 122 7.15 -0.67 7.71
CA PHE A 122 7.44 -1.82 8.56
C PHE A 122 7.37 -1.41 10.02
N ARG A 123 7.06 -2.37 10.90
CA ARG A 123 7.46 -2.25 12.30
C ARG A 123 8.95 -1.92 12.39
N ASN A 124 9.39 -1.35 13.50
CA ASN A 124 10.77 -0.88 13.68
C ASN A 124 11.78 -2.05 13.86
N LEU A 125 11.70 -3.03 12.95
CA LEU A 125 12.43 -4.28 12.86
C LEU A 125 13.04 -4.37 11.45
N THR A 126 14.30 -3.99 11.33
CA THR A 126 15.05 -4.02 10.06
C THR A 126 15.12 -5.41 9.42
N ILE A 127 14.98 -6.46 10.24
CA ILE A 127 15.01 -7.85 9.78
C ILE A 127 13.83 -8.16 8.85
N ASP A 128 12.63 -7.68 9.16
CA ASP A 128 11.43 -7.94 8.36
C ASP A 128 11.54 -7.25 6.99
N MET A 129 12.04 -6.01 6.98
CA MET A 129 12.34 -5.28 5.75
C MET A 129 13.40 -5.99 4.89
N THR A 130 14.47 -6.48 5.52
CA THR A 130 15.54 -7.21 4.80
C THR A 130 15.02 -8.52 4.22
N GLN A 131 14.19 -9.24 4.95
CA GLN A 131 13.55 -10.47 4.47
C GLN A 131 12.63 -10.18 3.28
N LEU A 132 11.81 -9.12 3.33
CA LEU A 132 10.93 -8.77 2.22
C LEU A 132 11.71 -8.32 0.98
N ILE A 133 12.80 -7.56 1.14
CA ILE A 133 13.70 -7.24 0.03
C ILE A 133 14.24 -8.53 -0.60
N ASN A 134 14.71 -9.47 0.21
CA ASN A 134 15.18 -10.76 -0.28
C ASN A 134 14.07 -11.56 -0.96
N ASP A 135 12.81 -11.45 -0.51
CA ASP A 135 11.65 -12.08 -1.13
C ASP A 135 11.31 -11.51 -2.52
N ILE A 136 11.61 -10.23 -2.74
CA ILE A 136 11.44 -9.55 -4.04
C ILE A 136 12.64 -9.82 -4.96
N THR A 137 13.85 -9.52 -4.50
CA THR A 137 15.06 -9.44 -5.36
C THR A 137 15.94 -10.69 -5.33
N GLY A 138 15.65 -11.67 -4.47
CA GLY A 138 16.47 -12.86 -4.32
C GLY A 138 16.30 -13.86 -5.47
N SER A 139 17.34 -14.66 -5.73
CA SER A 139 17.37 -15.65 -6.82
C SER A 139 16.99 -17.07 -6.38
N GLN A 140 16.31 -17.24 -5.25
CA GLN A 140 15.93 -18.55 -4.70
C GLN A 140 14.56 -19.00 -5.23
N ARG A 141 14.32 -20.31 -5.29
CA ARG A 141 13.13 -20.91 -5.91
C ARG A 141 11.79 -20.40 -5.33
N ASP A 142 11.75 -19.98 -4.08
CA ASP A 142 10.51 -19.60 -3.38
C ASP A 142 10.32 -18.08 -3.26
N LYS A 143 11.01 -17.31 -4.11
CA LYS A 143 10.96 -15.84 -4.16
C LYS A 143 9.83 -15.36 -5.06
N PHE A 144 9.30 -14.18 -4.78
CA PHE A 144 8.11 -13.68 -5.46
C PHE A 144 8.32 -13.52 -6.97
N ASN A 145 9.42 -12.89 -7.39
CA ASN A 145 9.73 -12.75 -8.83
C ASN A 145 10.02 -14.10 -9.50
N GLU A 146 10.50 -15.11 -8.76
CA GLU A 146 10.69 -16.47 -9.28
C GLU A 146 9.37 -17.23 -9.47
N ILE A 147 8.30 -16.89 -8.72
CA ILE A 147 6.95 -17.40 -9.00
C ILE A 147 6.48 -16.89 -10.37
N ILE A 148 6.63 -15.58 -10.62
CA ILE A 148 6.24 -14.94 -11.89
C ILE A 148 6.98 -15.59 -13.04
N LYS A 149 8.31 -15.67 -12.93
CA LYS A 149 9.17 -16.31 -13.92
C LYS A 149 8.74 -17.73 -14.26
N LYS A 150 8.54 -18.59 -13.26
CA LYS A 150 8.10 -19.98 -13.49
C LYS A 150 6.76 -20.09 -14.18
N ILE A 151 5.82 -19.20 -13.88
CA ILE A 151 4.51 -19.20 -14.57
C ILE A 151 4.73 -18.86 -16.04
N PHE A 152 5.52 -17.83 -16.36
CA PHE A 152 5.84 -17.47 -17.74
C PHE A 152 6.62 -18.56 -18.49
N GLU A 153 7.57 -19.23 -17.82
CA GLU A 153 8.37 -20.33 -18.40
C GLU A 153 7.49 -21.50 -18.88
N LYS A 154 6.35 -21.78 -18.24
CA LYS A 154 5.41 -22.81 -18.70
C LYS A 154 4.86 -22.55 -20.11
N TYR A 155 4.80 -21.28 -20.53
CA TYR A 155 4.18 -20.86 -21.78
C TYR A 155 5.20 -20.52 -22.88
N GLN A 156 6.52 -20.60 -22.60
CA GLN A 156 7.58 -20.29 -23.58
C GLN A 156 7.54 -21.18 -24.83
N CYS A 157 7.11 -22.44 -24.71
CA CYS A 157 7.05 -23.37 -25.83
C CYS A 157 5.82 -23.15 -26.73
N ASP A 158 4.72 -22.64 -26.16
CA ASP A 158 3.42 -22.55 -26.84
C ASP A 158 3.13 -21.14 -27.37
N GLU A 159 3.80 -20.13 -26.83
CA GLU A 159 3.61 -18.72 -27.16
C GLU A 159 4.97 -18.12 -27.57
N LYS A 160 4.99 -17.10 -28.44
CA LYS A 160 6.23 -16.39 -28.84
C LYS A 160 6.76 -15.50 -27.70
N ILE A 161 6.83 -16.07 -26.49
CA ILE A 161 7.28 -15.42 -25.27
C ILE A 161 8.78 -15.68 -25.16
N ASN A 162 9.54 -14.60 -25.08
CA ASN A 162 10.98 -14.66 -24.87
C ASN A 162 11.30 -14.90 -23.39
N ASP A 163 12.49 -15.42 -23.13
CA ASP A 163 13.01 -15.71 -21.78
C ASP A 163 13.05 -14.51 -20.82
N LYS A 164 12.90 -13.29 -21.33
CA LYS A 164 12.94 -12.05 -20.56
C LYS A 164 11.59 -11.36 -20.44
N ASP A 165 10.54 -11.83 -21.10
CA ASP A 165 9.27 -11.09 -21.12
C ASP A 165 8.63 -11.00 -19.72
N TRP A 166 8.88 -12.01 -18.87
CA TRP A 166 8.42 -12.03 -17.48
C TRP A 166 8.98 -10.86 -16.64
N THR A 167 10.15 -10.31 -16.97
CA THR A 167 10.75 -9.20 -16.21
C THR A 167 9.92 -7.93 -16.30
N THR A 168 9.04 -7.81 -17.30
CA THR A 168 8.08 -6.70 -17.41
C THR A 168 7.08 -6.69 -16.25
N PHE A 169 6.83 -7.85 -15.66
CA PHE A 169 5.84 -8.06 -14.61
C PHE A 169 6.48 -8.29 -13.24
N GLU A 170 7.80 -8.16 -13.11
CA GLU A 170 8.48 -8.34 -11.83
C GLU A 170 8.17 -7.19 -10.86
N LEU A 171 8.33 -7.43 -9.56
CA LEU A 171 8.45 -6.33 -8.60
C LEU A 171 9.86 -5.75 -8.69
N GLY A 172 9.94 -4.43 -8.88
CA GLY A 172 11.21 -3.70 -8.91
C GLY A 172 11.91 -3.69 -7.55
N LYS A 173 13.18 -3.28 -7.56
CA LYS A 173 13.97 -3.14 -6.33
C LYS A 173 13.39 -2.01 -5.46
N PRO A 174 13.04 -2.27 -4.18
CA PRO A 174 12.55 -1.23 -3.28
C PRO A 174 13.60 -0.16 -2.98
N THR A 175 13.17 1.09 -2.91
CA THR A 175 13.94 2.23 -2.40
C THR A 175 13.73 2.35 -0.89
N ILE A 176 14.80 2.21 -0.12
CA ILE A 176 14.76 2.42 1.33
C ILE A 176 14.76 3.93 1.60
N LEU A 177 13.73 4.42 2.26
CA LEU A 177 13.62 5.80 2.67
C LEU A 177 14.56 6.10 3.84
N GLY A 178 15.37 7.12 3.65
CA GLY A 178 16.39 7.59 4.57
C GLY A 178 16.74 9.05 4.28
N LYS A 179 17.84 9.54 4.86
CA LYS A 179 18.16 10.98 4.94
C LYS A 179 17.99 11.76 3.62
N ASN A 180 18.35 11.17 2.48
CA ASN A 180 18.33 11.84 1.18
C ASN A 180 17.17 11.42 0.27
N THR A 181 16.47 10.32 0.59
CA THR A 181 15.45 9.74 -0.29
C THR A 181 14.02 10.14 0.07
N PHE A 182 13.79 10.75 1.25
CA PHE A 182 12.47 11.29 1.60
C PHE A 182 11.99 12.41 0.67
N ASN A 183 12.90 13.18 0.07
CA ASN A 183 12.53 14.31 -0.78
C ASN A 183 11.78 13.89 -2.05
N PHE A 184 11.97 12.65 -2.53
CA PHE A 184 11.21 12.10 -3.66
C PHE A 184 9.71 12.15 -3.39
N LEU A 185 9.28 12.02 -2.13
CA LEU A 185 7.87 12.02 -1.76
C LEU A 185 7.21 13.40 -1.86
N SER A 186 7.99 14.49 -1.95
CA SER A 186 7.46 15.86 -1.99
C SER A 186 7.06 16.34 -3.38
N ASP A 187 7.45 15.60 -4.41
CA ASP A 187 7.26 15.97 -5.81
C ASP A 187 6.56 14.82 -6.55
N LYS A 188 5.45 15.15 -7.23
CA LYS A 188 4.65 14.17 -7.95
C LYS A 188 5.39 13.62 -9.16
N ASP A 189 6.21 14.44 -9.82
CA ASP A 189 6.97 14.02 -11.01
C ASP A 189 8.14 13.09 -10.64
N SER A 190 8.57 13.12 -9.38
CA SER A 190 9.60 12.26 -8.82
C SER A 190 9.11 10.87 -8.41
N ILE A 191 7.80 10.61 -8.46
CA ILE A 191 7.19 9.32 -8.06
C ILE A 191 6.59 8.65 -9.29
N GLN A 192 7.10 7.49 -9.66
CA GLN A 192 6.61 6.67 -10.76
C GLN A 192 5.60 5.62 -10.26
N SER A 193 4.68 5.18 -11.12
CA SER A 193 3.65 4.21 -10.75
C SER A 193 4.19 2.85 -10.29
N ASN A 194 5.42 2.52 -10.66
CA ASN A 194 6.11 1.29 -10.31
C ASN A 194 7.09 1.43 -9.13
N ASP A 195 7.14 2.60 -8.48
CA ASP A 195 8.01 2.80 -7.33
C ASP A 195 7.53 2.04 -6.09
N ILE A 196 8.49 1.45 -5.38
CA ILE A 196 8.29 0.80 -4.08
C ILE A 196 9.21 1.48 -3.07
N PHE A 197 8.63 2.08 -2.04
CA PHE A 197 9.34 2.74 -0.95
C PHE A 197 9.18 1.97 0.34
N PHE A 198 10.28 1.72 1.05
CA PHE A 198 10.28 1.06 2.35
C PHE A 198 10.75 2.02 3.43
N CYS A 199 10.06 2.04 4.57
CA CYS A 199 10.52 2.75 5.75
C CYS A 199 10.20 2.01 7.05
N LEU A 200 10.94 2.32 8.11
CA LEU A 200 10.64 1.85 9.45
C LEU A 200 9.65 2.79 10.15
N MET A 201 8.74 2.21 10.91
CA MET A 201 7.77 2.88 11.77
C MET A 201 8.46 3.50 13.00
N ASN A 202 9.10 4.64 12.80
CA ASN A 202 9.66 5.47 13.86
C ASN A 202 9.29 6.94 13.65
N CYS A 203 9.20 7.71 14.74
CA CYS A 203 8.76 9.11 14.70
C CYS A 203 9.55 9.97 13.72
N HIS A 204 10.86 9.74 13.56
CA HIS A 204 11.69 10.51 12.64
C HIS A 204 11.28 10.29 11.17
N SER A 205 11.14 9.03 10.77
CA SER A 205 10.77 8.65 9.41
C SER A 205 9.36 9.08 9.09
N LEU A 206 8.41 8.83 9.99
CA LEU A 206 7.00 9.22 9.81
C LEU A 206 6.82 10.74 9.75
N LYS A 207 7.54 11.50 10.57
CA LYS A 207 7.52 12.97 10.50
C LYS A 207 8.02 13.47 9.15
N LYS A 208 9.10 12.87 8.63
CA LYS A 208 9.63 13.21 7.30
C LYS A 208 8.65 12.86 6.19
N ILE A 209 8.00 11.70 6.25
CA ILE A 209 6.98 11.31 5.28
C ILE A 209 5.83 12.32 5.33
N ASN A 210 5.31 12.65 6.51
CA ASN A 210 4.22 13.61 6.67
C ASN A 210 4.58 14.99 6.10
N GLU A 211 5.76 15.53 6.43
CA GLU A 211 6.24 16.80 5.87
C GLU A 211 6.32 16.78 4.33
N ASN A 212 6.72 15.65 3.72
CA ASN A 212 6.83 15.55 2.27
C ASN A 212 5.46 15.32 1.61
N PHE A 213 4.58 14.53 2.22
CA PHE A 213 3.21 14.34 1.75
C PHE A 213 2.43 15.66 1.80
N SER A 214 2.50 16.41 2.91
CA SER A 214 1.86 17.72 3.02
C SER A 214 2.35 18.70 1.94
N LYS A 215 3.65 18.70 1.61
CA LYS A 215 4.18 19.49 0.50
C LYS A 215 3.61 19.05 -0.85
N ASN A 216 3.62 17.74 -1.11
CA ASN A 216 3.11 17.19 -2.36
C ASN A 216 1.62 17.57 -2.57
N ILE A 217 0.81 17.38 -1.53
CA ILE A 217 -0.62 17.77 -1.53
C ILE A 217 -0.77 19.27 -1.74
N SER A 218 0.05 20.09 -1.06
CA SER A 218 0.01 21.55 -1.20
C SER A 218 0.31 22.02 -2.62
N TYR A 219 1.28 21.39 -3.29
CA TYR A 219 1.66 21.74 -4.66
C TYR A 219 0.66 21.24 -5.70
N ASN A 220 0.08 20.06 -5.48
CA ASN A 220 -0.79 19.40 -6.47
C ASN A 220 -2.28 19.63 -6.23
N GLU A 221 -2.67 20.08 -5.03
CA GLU A 221 -4.05 20.23 -4.59
C GLU A 221 -4.85 18.90 -4.72
N GLU A 222 -4.21 17.78 -4.45
CA GLU A 222 -4.76 16.42 -4.59
C GLU A 222 -4.23 15.54 -3.45
N LEU A 223 -4.99 14.52 -3.05
CA LEU A 223 -4.45 13.45 -2.21
C LEU A 223 -3.32 12.75 -2.96
N LEU A 224 -2.33 12.26 -2.20
CA LEU A 224 -1.24 11.50 -2.79
C LEU A 224 -1.77 10.17 -3.35
N ASP A 225 -1.60 9.96 -4.66
CA ASP A 225 -1.94 8.71 -5.34
C ASP A 225 -0.88 7.66 -5.05
N MET A 226 -0.99 7.06 -3.87
CA MET A 226 -0.06 6.07 -3.34
C MET A 226 -0.81 5.07 -2.49
N THR A 227 -0.38 3.81 -2.58
CA THR A 227 -0.80 2.74 -1.68
C THR A 227 0.12 2.75 -0.46
N VAL A 228 -0.40 2.98 0.73
CA VAL A 228 0.36 2.82 1.98
C VAL A 228 0.04 1.48 2.60
N LEU A 229 1.03 0.60 2.71
CA LEU A 229 0.96 -0.67 3.45
C LEU A 229 1.54 -0.48 4.84
N VAL A 230 0.82 -0.91 5.87
CA VAL A 230 1.31 -0.85 7.26
C VAL A 230 1.25 -2.22 7.89
N ASP A 231 2.38 -2.65 8.47
CA ASP A 231 2.47 -3.88 9.26
C ASP A 231 1.86 -3.65 10.66
N GLU A 232 0.59 -4.00 10.82
CA GLU A 232 -0.22 -3.69 12.00
C GLU A 232 -0.32 -4.91 12.94
N SER A 233 0.77 -5.22 13.65
CA SER A 233 0.70 -6.21 14.77
C SER A 233 0.60 -5.58 16.16
N ASP A 234 1.05 -4.34 16.31
CA ASP A 234 1.12 -3.67 17.62
C ASP A 234 0.42 -2.29 17.63
N LEU A 235 -0.13 -1.88 16.50
CA LEU A 235 -1.11 -0.81 16.41
C LEU A 235 -2.50 -1.42 16.63
N MET A 236 -2.74 -1.90 17.85
CA MET A 236 -4.00 -1.45 18.43
C MET A 236 -3.85 0.07 18.37
N GLY A 237 -4.65 0.74 17.55
CA GLY A 237 -4.71 2.20 17.54
C GLY A 237 -4.95 2.73 18.96
N PRO A 238 -5.28 4.01 19.15
CA PRO A 238 -5.95 4.36 20.38
C PRO A 238 -7.08 3.32 20.55
N THR A 239 -7.06 2.57 21.66
CA THR A 239 -8.10 1.64 22.02
C THR A 239 -9.38 2.47 22.14
N CYS A 240 -10.04 2.69 21.01
CA CYS A 240 -11.26 3.46 20.90
C CYS A 240 -12.30 2.46 20.47
N SER A 241 -13.15 2.12 21.43
CA SER A 241 -14.58 1.95 21.17
C SER A 241 -15.02 2.78 19.96
N ASN A 242 -15.79 2.17 19.07
CA ASN A 242 -16.36 2.80 17.86
C ASN A 242 -17.28 4.01 18.16
N ASP A 243 -17.30 4.54 19.38
CA ASP A 243 -18.22 5.58 19.86
C ASP A 243 -17.58 6.98 20.05
N ARG A 244 -16.24 7.12 19.99
CA ARG A 244 -15.51 8.40 20.17
C ARG A 244 -15.78 9.11 21.52
N ILE A 245 -16.21 8.39 22.56
CA ILE A 245 -16.68 9.00 23.83
C ILE A 245 -15.54 9.30 24.82
N THR A 246 -14.41 8.60 24.74
CA THR A 246 -13.33 8.68 25.74
C THR A 246 -12.25 9.72 25.43
N LYS A 247 -12.27 10.85 26.16
CA LYS A 247 -11.20 11.88 26.12
C LYS A 247 -9.82 11.41 26.61
N LYS A 248 -9.70 10.20 27.18
CA LYS A 248 -8.43 9.63 27.68
C LYS A 248 -7.54 9.06 26.56
N ASP A 249 -8.12 8.78 25.40
CA ASP A 249 -7.46 8.04 24.33
C ASP A 249 -6.31 8.84 23.70
N LEU A 250 -6.46 10.17 23.59
CA LEU A 250 -5.44 11.11 23.10
C LEU A 250 -4.17 11.18 23.97
N VAL A 251 -4.29 10.92 25.28
CA VAL A 251 -3.17 10.95 26.23
C VAL A 251 -2.36 9.66 26.15
N GLN A 252 -3.01 8.55 25.77
CA GLN A 252 -2.40 7.22 25.70
C GLN A 252 -1.86 6.88 24.29
N THR A 253 -2.25 7.65 23.27
CA THR A 253 -1.77 7.45 21.89
C THR A 253 -0.30 7.86 21.73
N THR A 254 0.54 6.99 21.19
CA THR A 254 1.97 7.29 20.94
C THR A 254 2.14 8.34 19.84
N ASP A 255 3.29 9.03 19.81
CA ASP A 255 3.58 10.00 18.74
C ASP A 255 3.64 9.33 17.36
N THR A 256 4.06 8.07 17.30
CA THR A 256 4.05 7.23 16.09
C THR A 256 2.63 7.00 15.59
N GLU A 257 1.71 6.58 16.45
CA GLU A 257 0.28 6.40 16.12
C GLU A 257 -0.36 7.70 15.63
N LYS A 258 -0.08 8.82 16.30
CA LYS A 258 -0.56 10.15 15.88
C LYS A 258 -0.06 10.50 14.49
N LEU A 259 1.22 10.27 14.20
CA LEU A 259 1.80 10.53 12.89
C LEU A 259 1.23 9.62 11.80
N LEU A 260 1.05 8.33 12.08
CA LEU A 260 0.42 7.40 11.14
C LEU A 260 -1.00 7.80 10.79
N SER A 261 -1.81 8.18 11.79
CA SER A 261 -3.16 8.69 11.56
C SER A 261 -3.15 9.89 10.62
N LYS A 262 -2.18 10.81 10.75
CA LYS A 262 -2.01 11.93 9.81
C LYS A 262 -1.70 11.44 8.40
N LEU A 263 -0.74 10.51 8.24
CA LEU A 263 -0.41 9.93 6.94
C LEU A 263 -1.61 9.27 6.25
N TYR A 264 -2.47 8.59 7.01
CA TYR A 264 -3.66 7.94 6.47
C TYR A 264 -4.67 8.94 5.89
N THR A 265 -4.68 10.18 6.40
CA THR A 265 -5.52 11.25 5.85
C THR A 265 -4.99 11.87 4.57
N GLN A 266 -3.73 11.61 4.22
CA GLN A 266 -3.01 12.26 3.12
C GLN A 266 -2.96 11.43 1.83
N VAL A 267 -3.29 10.14 1.91
CA VAL A 267 -3.15 9.19 0.81
C VAL A 267 -4.51 8.63 0.38
N GLN A 268 -4.61 8.21 -0.88
CA GLN A 268 -5.84 7.66 -1.42
C GLN A 268 -6.21 6.29 -0.87
N THR A 269 -5.21 5.44 -0.62
CA THR A 269 -5.45 4.07 -0.18
C THR A 269 -4.47 3.67 0.90
N VAL A 270 -5.03 3.26 2.03
CA VAL A 270 -4.31 2.69 3.16
C VAL A 270 -4.71 1.23 3.26
N LEU A 271 -3.73 0.35 3.28
CA LEU A 271 -3.91 -1.08 3.46
C LEU A 271 -3.29 -1.49 4.80
N PHE A 272 -4.15 -1.91 5.73
CA PHE A 272 -3.74 -2.44 7.02
C PHE A 272 -3.58 -3.93 6.95
N CYS A 273 -2.38 -4.43 7.22
CA CYS A 273 -2.16 -5.86 7.42
C CYS A 273 -2.36 -6.17 8.91
N ILE A 274 -3.60 -6.47 9.29
CA ILE A 274 -4.02 -6.76 10.68
C ILE A 274 -3.81 -8.24 10.99
N PHE A 275 -3.21 -8.54 12.14
CA PHE A 275 -3.09 -9.89 12.65
C PHE A 275 -4.19 -10.22 13.66
N LEU A 276 -4.98 -11.24 13.35
CA LEU A 276 -5.73 -11.97 14.36
C LEU A 276 -4.83 -13.07 14.90
N GLN A 277 -4.26 -12.86 16.08
CA GLN A 277 -4.00 -14.01 16.95
C GLN A 277 -5.37 -14.62 17.22
N ILE A 278 -5.65 -15.76 16.60
CA ILE A 278 -6.64 -16.65 17.16
C ILE A 278 -6.02 -17.06 18.49
N LEU A 279 -6.41 -16.36 19.57
CA LEU A 279 -6.38 -16.97 20.89
C LEU A 279 -7.07 -18.31 20.67
N THR A 280 -6.29 -19.38 20.74
CA THR A 280 -6.83 -20.70 21.01
C THR A 280 -7.63 -20.54 22.29
N VAL A 281 -8.93 -20.27 22.13
CA VAL A 281 -9.91 -20.56 23.15
C VAL A 281 -9.89 -22.07 23.22
N ASN A 282 -9.01 -22.58 24.08
CA ASN A 282 -9.22 -23.87 24.70
C ASN A 282 -10.60 -23.83 25.33
N TYR A 283 -11.58 -24.49 24.72
CA TYR A 283 -12.48 -25.48 25.31
C TYR A 283 -13.23 -26.23 24.21
#